data_AF-A0A397BZC7-F1
#
_entry.id   AF-A0A397BZC7-F1
#
_cell.length_a   1.000
_cell.length_b   1.000
_cell.length_c   1.000
_cell.angle_alpha   90.00
_cell.angle_beta   90.00
_cell.angle_gamma   90.00
#
_symmetry.space_group_name_H-M   'P 1'
#
loop_
_entity.id
_entity.type
_entity.pdbx_description
1 polymer ?
#
loop_
_entity_poly.entity_id
_entity_poly.type
_entity_poly.pdbx_seq_one_letter_code
_entity_poly.pdbx_strand_id
1 'polypeptide(L)'
;MQRERLTVAFPEYFRCHITTKVGKPLGKSRTSVGKPTELTVASDTTCGVVSALGVNSVSTTITDYHADASNARLLWDPEGPNEVYVKVAANTTKDKYVKLTLLNYNNVVRQVWDNASKIRNAQASLTLLLFIYVGKNIEIYEFVEIVSLLLN
;
A
#
# COMPACT_ATOMS: atom_id res chain seq x y z
N MET A 1 -23.10 -26.89 21.56
CA MET A 1 -23.73 -26.23 20.40
C MET A 1 -22.63 -25.74 19.48
N GLN A 2 -22.44 -26.39 18.33
CA GLN A 2 -21.52 -25.93 17.30
C GLN A 2 -22.15 -24.69 16.66
N ARG A 3 -21.60 -23.49 16.90
CA ARG A 3 -22.05 -22.28 16.18
C ARG A 3 -21.81 -22.54 14.70
N GLU A 4 -22.89 -22.68 13.93
CA GLU A 4 -22.80 -22.63 12.47
C GLU A 4 -22.05 -21.36 12.10
N ARG A 5 -20.91 -21.52 11.43
CA ARG A 5 -20.18 -20.37 10.88
C ARG A 5 -21.07 -19.78 9.80
N LEU A 6 -21.67 -18.63 10.09
CA LEU A 6 -22.32 -17.80 9.08
C LEU A 6 -21.30 -17.56 7.96
N THR A 7 -21.54 -18.17 6.81
CA THR A 7 -20.68 -18.01 5.63
C THR A 7 -21.10 -16.71 4.96
N VAL A 8 -20.31 -15.67 5.15
CA VAL A 8 -20.61 -14.32 4.63
C VAL A 8 -20.16 -14.28 3.16
N ALA A 9 -21.06 -13.90 2.27
CA ALA A 9 -20.76 -13.77 0.84
C ALA A 9 -19.69 -12.69 0.61
N PHE A 10 -18.79 -12.93 -0.35
CA PHE A 10 -17.81 -11.93 -0.77
C PHE A 10 -18.55 -10.68 -1.30
N PRO A 11 -18.19 -9.47 -0.86
CA PRO A 11 -18.95 -8.28 -1.21
C PRO A 11 -18.73 -7.88 -2.68
N GLU A 12 -19.80 -7.38 -3.33
CA GLU A 12 -19.74 -6.87 -4.70
C GLU A 12 -18.81 -5.65 -4.84
N TYR A 13 -18.71 -4.83 -3.78
CA TYR A 13 -17.79 -3.71 -3.69
C TYR A 13 -17.00 -3.76 -2.40
N PHE A 14 -15.75 -3.31 -2.45
CA PHE A 14 -14.92 -3.18 -1.27
C PHE A 14 -14.15 -1.86 -1.30
N ARG A 15 -13.67 -1.44 -0.13
CA ARG A 15 -12.86 -0.23 -0.01
C ARG A 15 -11.38 -0.56 -0.15
N CYS A 16 -10.65 0.29 -0.86
CA CYS A 16 -9.20 0.35 -0.88
C CYS A 16 -8.77 1.58 -0.09
N HIS A 17 -7.95 1.37 0.93
CA HIS A 17 -7.36 2.42 1.74
C HIS A 17 -5.87 2.47 1.42
N ILE A 18 -5.47 3.44 0.61
CA ILE A 18 -4.13 3.58 0.04
C ILE A 18 -3.30 4.51 0.92
N THR A 19 -2.17 4.01 1.41
CA THR A 19 -1.25 4.74 2.27
C THR A 19 0.12 4.87 1.59
N THR A 20 0.58 6.11 1.44
CA THR A 20 1.92 6.44 0.97
C THR A 20 2.93 6.36 2.12
N LYS A 21 4.01 5.61 1.94
CA LYS A 21 5.07 5.40 2.95
C LYS A 21 6.44 5.82 2.42
N VAL A 22 7.28 6.41 3.26
CA VAL A 22 8.63 6.87 2.85
C VAL A 22 9.71 5.83 3.14
N GLY A 23 10.53 5.48 2.16
CA GLY A 23 11.72 4.62 2.29
C GLY A 23 11.52 3.21 1.73
N LYS A 24 12.39 2.28 2.14
CA LYS A 24 12.41 0.92 1.60
C LYS A 24 11.08 0.18 1.87
N PRO A 25 10.52 -0.53 0.87
CA PRO A 25 9.40 -1.44 1.06
C PRO A 25 9.58 -2.37 2.25
N LEU A 26 8.54 -2.43 3.10
CA LEU A 26 8.47 -3.23 4.33
C LEU A 26 9.57 -2.97 5.39
N GLY A 27 10.55 -2.11 5.09
CA GLY A 27 11.61 -1.69 6.02
C GLY A 27 11.08 -0.83 7.15
N LYS A 28 11.92 -0.41 8.12
CA LYS A 28 11.51 0.27 9.36
C LYS A 28 10.73 1.59 9.22
N SER A 29 10.45 2.06 8.00
CA SER A 29 9.63 3.24 7.71
C SER A 29 8.40 3.38 8.61
N ARG A 30 8.35 4.48 9.36
CA ARG A 30 7.21 4.87 10.20
C ARG A 30 6.41 6.01 9.57
N THR A 31 7.05 6.85 8.76
CA THR A 31 6.46 8.06 8.18
C THR A 31 5.49 7.73 7.04
N SER A 32 4.23 8.09 7.24
CA SER A 32 3.26 8.22 6.14
C SER A 32 3.34 9.62 5.55
N VAL A 33 3.03 9.73 4.26
CA VAL A 33 2.93 11.03 3.57
C VAL A 33 1.46 11.32 3.31
N GLY A 34 1.03 12.53 3.66
CA GLY A 34 -0.35 12.94 3.50
C GLY A 34 -1.36 12.09 4.28
N LYS A 35 -2.63 12.36 4.03
CA LYS A 35 -3.73 11.50 4.51
C LYS A 35 -3.89 10.34 3.54
N PRO A 36 -4.18 9.12 4.05
CA PRO A 36 -4.52 8.02 3.17
C PRO A 36 -5.74 8.33 2.29
N THR A 37 -5.74 7.80 1.08
CA THR A 37 -6.88 7.89 0.15
C THR A 37 -7.78 6.68 0.33
N GLU A 38 -9.09 6.89 0.38
CA GLU A 38 -10.09 5.80 0.38
C GLU A 38 -10.86 5.79 -0.95
N LEU A 39 -10.95 4.62 -1.58
CA LEU A 39 -11.66 4.40 -2.84
C LEU A 39 -12.57 3.19 -2.72
N THR A 40 -13.73 3.21 -3.37
CA THR A 40 -14.59 2.04 -3.52
C THR A 40 -14.32 1.38 -4.86
N VAL A 41 -14.15 0.06 -4.85
CA VAL A 41 -13.74 -0.75 -6.00
C VAL A 41 -14.69 -1.94 -6.15
N ALA A 42 -15.05 -2.27 -7.38
CA ALA A 42 -15.88 -3.43 -7.70
C ALA A 42 -15.08 -4.74 -7.58
N SER A 43 -15.75 -5.82 -7.17
CA SER A 43 -15.17 -7.13 -6.90
C SER A 43 -14.48 -7.79 -8.10
N ASP A 44 -14.90 -7.44 -9.30
CA ASP A 44 -14.38 -7.91 -10.59
C ASP A 44 -13.25 -7.02 -11.14
N THR A 45 -12.87 -5.96 -10.40
CA THR A 45 -11.78 -5.08 -10.80
C THR A 45 -10.45 -5.84 -10.85
N THR A 46 -9.70 -5.62 -11.92
CA THR A 46 -8.42 -6.30 -12.11
C THR A 46 -7.30 -5.70 -11.27
N CYS A 47 -6.26 -6.50 -11.00
CA CYS A 47 -5.06 -6.03 -10.32
C CYS A 47 -4.42 -4.80 -11.00
N GLY A 48 -4.41 -4.75 -12.34
CA GLY A 48 -3.85 -3.62 -13.08
C GLY A 48 -4.57 -2.30 -12.78
N VAL A 49 -5.90 -2.34 -12.68
CA VAL A 49 -6.70 -1.16 -12.33
C VAL A 49 -6.45 -0.73 -10.89
N VAL A 50 -6.43 -1.67 -9.93
CA VAL A 50 -6.12 -1.33 -8.52
C VAL A 50 -4.72 -0.75 -8.36
N SER A 51 -3.74 -1.30 -9.08
CA SER A 51 -2.38 -0.76 -9.09
C SER A 51 -2.34 0.66 -9.67
N ALA A 52 -3.02 0.92 -10.79
CA ALA A 52 -3.09 2.24 -11.41
C ALA A 52 -3.77 3.27 -10.49
N LEU A 53 -4.88 2.90 -9.84
CA LEU A 53 -5.53 3.74 -8.84
C LEU A 53 -4.59 4.06 -7.67
N GLY A 54 -3.84 3.07 -7.21
CA GLY A 54 -2.80 3.24 -6.19
C GLY A 54 -1.74 4.26 -6.59
N VAL A 55 -1.15 4.10 -7.79
CA VAL A 55 -0.14 5.01 -8.34
C VAL A 55 -0.69 6.43 -8.47
N ASN A 56 -1.90 6.59 -9.00
CA ASN A 56 -2.53 7.90 -9.14
C ASN A 56 -2.77 8.58 -7.79
N SER A 57 -3.28 7.85 -6.79
CA SER A 57 -3.46 8.39 -5.44
C SER A 57 -2.13 8.83 -4.81
N VAL A 58 -1.05 8.07 -5.01
CA VAL A 58 0.28 8.44 -4.52
C VAL A 58 0.80 9.67 -5.25
N SER A 59 0.67 9.76 -6.57
CA SER A 59 1.08 10.94 -7.35
C SER A 59 0.41 12.22 -6.86
N THR A 60 -0.90 12.19 -6.61
CA THR A 60 -1.62 13.32 -6.01
C THR A 60 -1.09 13.64 -4.62
N THR A 61 -0.92 12.63 -3.77
CA THR A 61 -0.40 12.81 -2.40
C THR A 61 1.00 13.44 -2.39
N ILE A 62 1.87 13.05 -3.31
CA ILE A 62 3.23 13.59 -3.44
C ILE A 62 3.19 15.02 -3.98
N THR A 63 2.33 15.31 -4.95
CA THR A 63 2.13 16.66 -5.48
C THR A 63 1.70 17.62 -4.36
N ASP A 64 0.70 17.23 -3.58
CA ASP A 64 0.21 18.02 -2.43
C ASP A 64 1.29 18.20 -1.36
N TYR A 65 2.07 17.14 -1.09
CA TYR A 65 3.16 17.20 -0.13
C TYR A 65 4.29 18.14 -0.57
N HIS A 66 4.61 18.18 -1.87
CA HIS A 66 5.63 19.08 -2.43
C HIS A 66 5.16 20.53 -2.62
N ALA A 67 3.85 20.80 -2.53
CA ALA A 67 3.34 22.16 -2.58
C ALA A 67 3.75 23.00 -1.36
N ASP A 68 4.07 22.36 -0.23
CA ASP A 68 4.63 23.01 0.96
C ASP A 68 6.16 23.00 0.89
N ALA A 69 6.74 24.20 0.77
CA ALA A 69 8.19 24.39 0.65
C ALA A 69 9.01 23.96 1.88
N SER A 70 8.37 23.75 3.04
CA SER A 70 9.04 23.24 4.24
C SER A 70 9.30 21.74 4.20
N ASN A 71 8.64 21.02 3.29
CA ASN A 71 8.76 19.58 3.17
C ASN A 71 10.00 19.16 2.37
N ALA A 72 10.70 18.14 2.88
CA ALA A 72 11.79 17.51 2.16
C ALA A 72 11.28 16.86 0.86
N ARG A 73 12.03 16.99 -0.25
CA ARG A 73 11.66 16.33 -1.51
C ARG A 73 11.67 14.81 -1.38
N LEU A 74 10.72 14.18 -2.05
CA LEU A 74 10.57 12.72 -2.13
C LEU A 74 10.81 12.28 -3.58
N LEU A 75 11.39 11.11 -3.74
CA LEU A 75 11.59 10.50 -5.06
C LEU A 75 10.37 9.65 -5.39
N TRP A 76 9.64 10.09 -6.40
CA TRP A 76 8.47 9.40 -6.92
C TRP A 76 8.53 9.38 -8.44
N ASP A 77 8.47 8.18 -8.99
CA ASP A 77 8.36 7.95 -10.42
C ASP A 77 7.07 7.15 -10.67
N PRO A 78 6.00 7.76 -11.19
CA PRO A 78 4.74 7.06 -11.43
C PRO A 78 4.85 5.99 -12.52
N GLU A 79 5.83 6.09 -13.43
CA GLU A 79 6.06 5.13 -14.52
C GLU A 79 6.99 3.98 -14.10
N GLY A 80 7.69 4.14 -12.98
CA GLY A 80 8.58 3.14 -12.41
C GLY A 80 7.86 1.88 -11.89
N PRO A 81 8.62 0.85 -11.49
CA PRO A 81 8.08 -0.42 -10.99
C PRO A 81 7.50 -0.27 -9.57
N ASN A 82 6.38 0.43 -9.47
CA ASN A 82 5.71 0.74 -8.21
C ASN A 82 5.04 -0.50 -7.61
N GLU A 83 5.54 -0.92 -6.45
CA GLU A 83 5.06 -2.10 -5.75
C GLU A 83 3.93 -1.74 -4.77
N VAL A 84 2.83 -2.48 -4.86
CA VAL A 84 1.68 -2.34 -3.95
C VAL A 84 1.72 -3.49 -2.95
N TYR A 85 1.72 -3.16 -1.67
CA TYR A 85 1.68 -4.13 -0.57
C TYR A 85 0.35 -4.10 0.14
N VAL A 86 -0.13 -5.26 0.60
CA VAL A 86 -1.39 -5.37 1.33
C VAL A 86 -1.22 -6.05 2.68
N LYS A 87 -1.93 -5.53 3.68
CA LYS A 87 -2.05 -6.16 4.99
C LYS A 87 -3.18 -7.21 4.97
N VAL A 88 -2.81 -8.48 5.09
CA VAL A 88 -3.73 -9.62 4.92
C VAL A 88 -4.62 -9.94 6.12
N ALA A 89 -4.24 -9.53 7.33
CA ALA A 89 -5.03 -9.76 8.54
C ALA A 89 -4.85 -8.63 9.57
N ALA A 90 -5.76 -8.59 10.54
CA ALA A 90 -5.58 -7.76 11.72
C ALA A 90 -4.29 -8.16 12.45
N ASN A 91 -3.57 -7.18 13.01
CA ASN A 91 -2.31 -7.39 13.75
C ASN A 91 -1.13 -8.03 12.99
N THR A 92 -1.23 -8.20 11.66
CA THR A 92 -0.06 -8.59 10.84
C THR A 92 1.05 -7.56 10.95
N THR A 93 2.26 -8.03 11.25
CA THR A 93 3.48 -7.21 11.27
C THR A 93 3.88 -6.85 9.83
N LYS A 94 4.50 -5.68 9.64
CA LYS A 94 4.76 -5.11 8.32
C LYS A 94 5.63 -5.99 7.42
N ASP A 95 6.60 -6.69 7.99
CA ASP A 95 7.44 -7.68 7.30
C ASP A 95 6.66 -8.82 6.65
N LYS A 96 5.40 -9.01 7.04
CA LYS A 96 4.48 -10.04 6.52
C LYS A 96 3.43 -9.48 5.55
N TYR A 97 3.54 -8.22 5.14
CA TYR A 97 2.65 -7.68 4.10
C TYR A 97 2.97 -8.35 2.76
N VAL A 98 1.94 -8.60 1.97
CA VAL A 98 2.07 -9.34 0.71
C VAL A 98 2.17 -8.34 -0.43
N LYS A 99 3.17 -8.49 -1.30
CA LYS A 99 3.22 -7.75 -2.57
C LYS A 99 2.09 -8.25 -3.48
N LEU A 100 1.23 -7.35 -3.93
CA LEU A 100 0.20 -7.65 -4.91
C LEU A 100 0.84 -7.84 -6.29
N THR A 101 0.40 -8.88 -6.98
CA THR A 101 0.77 -9.20 -8.35
C THR A 101 -0.46 -9.61 -9.13
N LEU A 102 -0.38 -9.55 -10.46
CA LEU A 102 -1.44 -10.04 -11.35
C LEU A 102 -1.85 -11.49 -11.01
N LEU A 103 -0.88 -12.32 -10.61
CA LEU A 103 -1.06 -13.74 -10.33
C LEU A 103 -1.74 -14.02 -8.98
N ASN A 104 -1.49 -13.18 -7.97
CA ASN A 104 -1.95 -13.45 -6.60
C ASN A 104 -3.17 -12.60 -6.18
N TYR A 105 -3.49 -11.54 -6.92
CA TYR A 105 -4.46 -10.52 -6.51
C TYR A 105 -5.78 -11.10 -6.00
N ASN A 106 -6.47 -11.90 -6.81
CA ASN A 106 -7.77 -12.47 -6.43
C ASN A 106 -7.69 -13.35 -5.18
N ASN A 107 -6.61 -14.12 -5.04
CA ASN A 107 -6.40 -14.99 -3.89
C ASN A 107 -6.14 -14.17 -2.62
N VAL A 108 -5.33 -13.11 -2.73
CA VAL A 108 -5.01 -12.23 -1.60
C VAL A 108 -6.23 -11.43 -1.15
N VAL A 109 -7.03 -10.91 -2.08
CA VAL A 109 -8.28 -10.19 -1.76
C VAL A 109 -9.26 -11.11 -1.03
N ARG A 110 -9.44 -12.35 -1.53
CA ARG A 110 -10.26 -13.37 -0.84
C ARG A 110 -9.69 -13.72 0.54
N GLN A 111 -8.38 -13.84 0.66
CA GLN A 111 -7.74 -14.12 1.95
C GLN A 111 -7.98 -13.00 2.97
N VAL A 112 -7.88 -11.73 2.56
CA VAL A 112 -8.18 -10.59 3.43
C VAL A 112 -9.64 -10.64 3.88
N TRP A 113 -10.55 -10.95 2.95
CA TRP A 113 -11.96 -11.14 3.25
C TRP A 113 -12.19 -12.27 4.28
N ASP A 114 -11.63 -13.45 4.05
CA ASP A 114 -11.77 -14.60 4.95
C ASP A 114 -11.21 -14.33 6.34
N ASN A 115 -10.15 -13.53 6.44
CA ASN A 115 -9.58 -13.13 7.71
C ASN A 115 -10.45 -12.08 8.43
N ALA A 116 -11.01 -11.12 7.69
CA ALA A 116 -11.88 -10.08 8.25
C ALA A 116 -13.24 -10.64 8.68
N SER A 117 -13.85 -11.52 7.89
CA SER A 117 -15.18 -12.09 8.13
C SER A 117 -15.23 -12.94 9.41
N LYS A 118 -14.14 -13.64 9.73
CA LYS A 118 -13.99 -14.41 10.99
C LYS A 118 -14.05 -13.54 12.25
N ILE A 119 -13.63 -12.28 12.16
CA ILE A 119 -13.52 -11.38 13.32
C ILE A 119 -14.80 -10.54 13.49
N ARG A 120 -15.49 -10.22 12.39
CA ARG A 120 -16.57 -9.22 12.37
C ARG A 120 -18.00 -9.78 12.49
N ASN A 121 -18.17 -11.04 12.90
CA ASN A 121 -19.48 -11.67 13.11
C ASN A 121 -20.51 -11.34 12.00
N ALA A 122 -20.12 -11.49 10.73
CA ALA A 122 -20.97 -11.25 9.57
C ALA A 122 -21.28 -9.79 9.15
N GLN A 123 -20.50 -8.79 9.59
CA GLN A 123 -20.58 -7.45 8.96
C GLN A 123 -19.87 -7.40 7.58
N ALA A 124 -20.63 -7.04 6.55
CA ALA A 124 -20.27 -7.13 5.12
C ALA A 124 -19.38 -5.98 4.60
N SER A 125 -18.33 -5.60 5.33
CA SER A 125 -17.41 -4.56 4.84
C SER A 125 -15.97 -5.07 4.72
N LEU A 126 -15.48 -5.15 3.48
CA LEU A 126 -14.08 -5.40 3.19
C LEU A 126 -13.36 -4.05 2.98
N THR A 127 -12.27 -3.85 3.70
CA THR A 127 -11.30 -2.77 3.41
C THR A 127 -9.94 -3.40 3.17
N LEU A 128 -9.40 -3.24 1.98
CA LEU A 128 -8.01 -3.56 1.66
C LEU A 128 -7.13 -2.40 2.09
N LEU A 129 -6.15 -2.68 2.95
CA LEU A 129 -5.14 -1.69 3.36
C LEU A 129 -3.93 -1.83 2.43
N LEU A 130 -3.78 -0.88 1.52
CA LEU A 130 -2.74 -0.86 0.49
C LEU A 130 -1.63 0.12 0.89
N PHE A 131 -0.38 -0.30 0.67
CA PHE A 131 0.81 0.46 1.01
C PHE A 131 1.72 0.56 -0.21
N ILE A 132 2.07 1.78 -0.59
CA ILE A 132 3.01 2.08 -1.67
C ILE A 132 4.15 2.90 -1.08
N TYR A 133 5.37 2.57 -1.48
CA TYR A 133 6.58 3.14 -0.91
C TYR A 133 7.23 4.11 -1.88
N VAL A 134 7.62 5.27 -1.37
CA VAL A 134 8.30 6.33 -2.13
C VAL A 134 9.70 6.54 -1.60
N GLY A 135 10.64 6.88 -2.47
CA GLY A 135 12.02 7.12 -2.08
C GLY A 135 12.17 8.41 -1.28
N LYS A 136 13.18 8.44 -0.39
CA LYS A 136 13.69 9.71 0.11
C LYS A 136 14.62 10.29 -0.94
N ASN A 137 14.56 11.61 -1.15
CA ASN A 137 15.67 12.30 -1.76
C ASN A 137 16.78 12.37 -0.71
N ILE A 138 17.51 11.26 -0.53
CA ILE A 138 18.78 11.29 0.18
C ILE A 138 19.70 11.94 -0.83
N GLU A 139 20.02 13.19 -0.56
CA GLU A 139 20.96 13.97 -1.34
C GLU A 139 22.18 13.10 -1.65
N ILE A 140 22.67 13.25 -2.88
CA ILE A 140 23.80 12.59 -3.53
C ILE A 140 25.14 12.72 -2.74
N TYR A 141 25.11 13.25 -1.51
CA TYR A 141 26.27 13.50 -0.67
C TYR A 141 27.01 12.23 -0.22
N GLU A 142 26.35 11.11 0.08
CA GLU A 142 27.08 9.88 0.44
C GLU A 142 27.86 9.30 -0.75
N PHE A 143 27.35 9.43 -1.98
CA PHE A 143 28.08 8.98 -3.16
C PHE A 143 29.21 9.93 -3.55
N VAL A 144 29.05 11.25 -3.39
CA VAL A 144 30.11 12.22 -3.68
C VAL A 144 31.22 12.16 -2.63
N GLU A 145 30.93 11.95 -1.34
CA GLU A 145 31.96 11.73 -0.31
C GLU A 145 32.73 10.43 -0.54
N ILE A 146 32.06 9.31 -0.83
CA ILE A 146 32.72 8.04 -1.11
C ILE A 146 33.58 8.13 -2.39
N VAL A 147 33.07 8.77 -3.45
CA VAL A 147 33.82 8.94 -4.70
C VAL A 147 34.99 9.92 -4.51
N SER A 148 34.84 10.98 -3.72
CA SER A 148 35.93 11.94 -3.43
C SER A 148 37.00 11.36 -2.50
N LEU A 149 36.65 10.40 -1.62
CA LEU A 149 37.59 9.65 -0.78
C LEU A 149 38.30 8.52 -1.54
N LEU A 150 37.75 8.04 -2.65
CA LEU A 150 38.36 7.01 -3.51
C LEU A 150 39.22 7.59 -4.65
N LEU A 151 39.10 8.89 -4.91
CA LEU A 151 39.83 9.60 -5.97
C LEU A 151 40.95 10.54 -5.45
N ASN A 152 41.15 10.59 -4.13
CA ASN A 152 42.33 11.18 -3.47
C ASN A 152 43.17 10.07 -2.81
#